data_AF-A0A444K7K0-F1
#
_entry.id   AF-A0A444K7K0-F1
#
_cell.length_a   1.000
_cell.length_b   1.000
_cell.length_c   1.000
_cell.angle_alpha   90.00
_cell.angle_beta   90.00
_cell.angle_gamma   90.00
#
_symmetry.space_group_name_H-M   'P 1'
#
loop_
_entity.id
_entity.type
_entity.pdbx_description
1 polymer ?
#
loop_
_entity_poly.entity_id
_entity_poly.type
_entity_poly.pdbx_seq_one_letter_code
_entity_poly.pdbx_strand_id
1 'polypeptide(L)'
;MVLTFFISGILMTALVIAVAGYAQNSYYKRKSARWPSVEATVIDRLLRGSDPPDYNLQVRYEFNGRIFHSILRDNFHTLSDKLNTGDKLFIKVDPEDNSICFVS
;
A
#
# COMPACT_ATOMS: atom_id res chain seq x y z
N MET A 1 -1.43 -25.87 -30.73
CA MET A 1 -0.49 -26.28 -29.66
C MET A 1 0.39 -25.13 -29.17
N VAL A 2 1.04 -24.35 -30.03
CA VAL A 2 1.91 -23.24 -29.59
C VAL A 2 1.14 -22.16 -28.81
N LEU A 3 -0.04 -21.76 -29.30
CA LEU A 3 -0.89 -20.75 -28.65
C LEU A 3 -1.31 -21.15 -27.22
N THR A 4 -1.63 -22.42 -26.98
CA THR A 4 -2.03 -22.93 -25.67
C THR A 4 -0.89 -22.92 -24.65
N PHE A 5 0.37 -23.11 -25.09
CA PHE A 5 1.54 -22.98 -24.23
C PHE A 5 1.83 -21.53 -23.82
N PHE A 6 1.59 -20.57 -24.72
CA PHE A 6 1.71 -19.14 -24.37
C PHE A 6 0.63 -18.70 -23.37
N ILE A 7 -0.62 -19.11 -23.59
CA ILE A 7 -1.72 -18.79 -22.68
C ILE A 7 -1.49 -19.41 -21.30
N SER A 8 -1.06 -20.68 -21.22
CA SER A 8 -0.75 -21.32 -19.94
C SER A 8 0.42 -20.65 -19.22
N GLY A 9 1.46 -20.23 -19.96
CA GLY A 9 2.57 -19.45 -19.43
C GLY A 9 2.11 -18.13 -18.81
N ILE A 10 1.32 -17.33 -19.54
CA ILE A 10 0.79 -16.04 -19.07
C ILE A 10 -0.08 -16.23 -17.82
N LEU A 11 -0.98 -17.24 -17.82
CA LEU A 11 -1.82 -17.54 -16.67
C LEU A 11 -1.00 -17.94 -15.44
N MET A 12 0.05 -18.74 -15.62
CA MET A 12 0.94 -19.12 -14.53
C MET A 12 1.69 -17.91 -13.96
N THR A 13 2.19 -17.03 -14.82
CA THR A 13 2.86 -15.79 -14.37
C THR A 13 1.90 -14.88 -13.62
N ALA A 14 0.67 -14.70 -14.12
CA ALA A 14 -0.36 -13.90 -13.46
C ALA A 14 -0.72 -14.48 -12.08
N LEU A 15 -0.81 -15.82 -11.97
CA LEU A 15 -1.06 -16.51 -10.70
C LEU A 15 0.07 -16.26 -9.69
N VAL A 16 1.34 -16.36 -10.11
CA VAL A 16 2.49 -16.14 -9.24
C VAL A 16 2.51 -14.71 -8.70
N ILE A 17 2.26 -13.72 -9.55
CA ILE A 17 2.19 -12.31 -9.14
C ILE A 17 1.05 -12.08 -8.15
N ALA A 18 -0.13 -12.65 -8.42
CA ALA A 18 -1.28 -12.54 -7.52
C ALA A 18 -1.01 -13.16 -6.14
N VAL A 19 -0.39 -14.35 -6.11
CA VAL A 19 -0.03 -15.04 -4.86
C VAL A 19 1.04 -14.29 -4.09
N ALA A 20 2.06 -13.76 -4.76
CA ALA A 20 3.11 -12.96 -4.13
C ALA A 20 2.55 -11.68 -3.49
N GLY A 21 1.67 -10.97 -4.19
CA GLY A 21 0.97 -9.80 -3.65
C GLY A 21 0.11 -10.15 -2.43
N TYR A 22 -0.64 -11.25 -2.50
CA TYR A 22 -1.44 -11.73 -1.37
C TYR A 22 -0.59 -12.10 -0.15
N ALA A 23 0.54 -12.76 -0.36
CA ALA A 23 1.46 -13.15 0.71
C ALA A 23 2.08 -11.93 1.40
N GLN A 24 2.54 -10.93 0.63
CA GLN A 24 3.06 -9.68 1.18
C GLN A 24 2.02 -8.95 2.01
N ASN A 25 0.78 -8.85 1.51
CA ASN A 25 -0.29 -8.25 2.28
C ASN A 25 -0.58 -8.98 3.59
N SER A 26 -0.70 -10.31 3.54
CA SER A 26 -0.94 -11.12 4.74
C SER A 26 0.18 -10.94 5.77
N TYR A 27 1.44 -10.82 5.31
CA TYR A 27 2.58 -10.53 6.16
C TYR A 27 2.44 -9.16 6.86
N TYR A 28 2.18 -8.08 6.11
CA TYR A 28 2.04 -6.74 6.69
C TYR A 28 0.78 -6.59 7.55
N LYS A 29 -0.33 -7.22 7.18
CA LYS A 29 -1.56 -7.24 7.97
C LYS A 29 -1.36 -7.93 9.33
N ARG A 30 -0.59 -9.02 9.36
CA ARG A 30 -0.23 -9.71 10.61
C ARG A 30 0.78 -8.90 11.44
N LYS A 31 1.82 -8.35 10.80
CA LYS A 31 2.87 -7.57 11.49
C LYS A 31 2.27 -6.28 12.09
N SER A 32 1.41 -5.59 11.33
CA SER A 32 0.77 -4.34 11.74
C SER A 32 -0.32 -4.49 12.80
N ALA A 33 -0.72 -5.70 13.18
CA ALA A 33 -1.73 -5.90 14.22
C ALA A 33 -1.34 -5.25 15.56
N ARG A 34 -0.04 -5.16 15.86
CA ARG A 34 0.50 -4.60 17.12
C ARG A 34 1.19 -3.24 16.95
N TRP A 35 1.20 -2.70 15.73
CA TRP A 35 1.83 -1.41 15.47
C TRP A 35 1.00 -0.27 16.07
N PRO A 36 1.65 0.78 16.59
CA PRO A 36 0.97 1.96 17.08
C PRO A 36 0.25 2.68 15.96
N SER A 37 -0.96 3.16 16.26
CA SER A 37 -1.75 3.99 15.35
C SER A 37 -1.48 5.47 15.60
N VAL A 38 -1.26 6.23 14.52
CA VAL A 38 -1.08 7.68 14.55
C VAL A 38 -1.97 8.36 13.53
N GLU A 39 -2.31 9.62 13.80
CA GLU A 39 -2.98 10.47 12.81
C GLU A 39 -1.96 10.90 11.74
N ALA A 40 -2.35 10.75 10.48
CA ALA A 40 -1.58 11.18 9.32
C ALA A 40 -2.43 12.06 8.43
N THR A 41 -1.77 12.97 7.71
CA THR A 41 -2.39 13.84 6.71
C THR A 41 -1.90 13.45 5.32
N VAL A 42 -2.80 13.30 4.36
CA VAL A 42 -2.44 13.10 2.95
C VAL A 42 -1.82 14.38 2.42
N ILE A 43 -0.59 14.31 1.92
CA ILE A 43 0.12 15.46 1.35
C ILE A 43 0.19 15.43 -0.17
N ASP A 44 0.11 14.24 -0.78
CA ASP A 44 0.14 14.11 -2.23
C ASP A 44 -0.48 12.79 -2.72
N ARG A 45 -0.81 12.73 -4.01
CA ARG A 45 -1.33 11.57 -4.73
C ARG A 45 -0.43 11.29 -5.94
N LEU A 46 0.46 10.32 -5.78
CA LEU A 46 1.43 9.96 -6.82
C LEU A 46 0.80 8.99 -7.81
N LEU A 47 0.57 9.42 -9.05
CA LEU A 47 0.07 8.57 -10.12
C LEU A 47 1.07 7.44 -10.41
N ARG A 48 0.59 6.20 -10.30
CA ARG A 48 1.39 4.99 -10.54
C ARG A 48 1.01 4.30 -11.85
N GLY A 49 -0.28 4.31 -12.19
CA GLY A 49 -0.82 3.74 -13.41
C GLY A 49 -1.96 4.61 -13.94
N SER A 50 -2.20 4.60 -15.24
CA SER A 50 -3.17 5.49 -15.89
C SER A 50 -4.45 4.79 -16.35
N ASP A 51 -4.48 3.46 -16.45
CA ASP A 51 -5.62 2.73 -17.00
C ASP A 51 -5.80 1.33 -16.37
N PRO A 52 -6.63 1.18 -15.32
CA PRO A 52 -7.31 2.26 -14.58
C PRO A 52 -6.33 3.13 -13.78
N PRO A 53 -6.68 4.38 -13.45
CA PRO A 53 -5.80 5.27 -12.71
C PRO A 53 -5.56 4.74 -11.29
N ASP A 54 -4.30 4.46 -10.97
CA ASP A 54 -3.84 3.96 -9.67
C ASP A 54 -2.94 5.02 -9.02
N TYR A 55 -3.18 5.32 -7.74
CA TYR A 55 -2.46 6.34 -6.99
C TYR A 55 -1.85 5.75 -5.72
N ASN A 56 -0.60 6.11 -5.47
CA ASN A 56 0.02 5.95 -4.16
C ASN A 56 -0.19 7.23 -3.36
N LEU A 57 -0.79 7.12 -2.17
CA LEU A 57 -0.96 8.27 -1.27
C LEU A 57 0.34 8.54 -0.52
N GLN A 58 0.82 9.77 -0.57
CA GLN A 58 1.90 10.22 0.30
C GLN A 58 1.28 10.84 1.55
N VAL A 59 1.73 10.41 2.73
CA VAL A 59 1.21 10.85 4.01
C VAL A 59 2.30 11.44 4.88
N ARG A 60 1.94 12.47 5.64
CA ARG A 60 2.75 13.09 6.67
C ARG A 60 2.17 12.74 8.04
N TYR A 61 3.01 12.27 8.95
CA TYR A 61 2.64 11.94 10.32
C TYR A 61 3.75 12.29 11.29
N GLU A 62 3.38 12.47 12.56
CA GLU A 62 4.32 12.63 13.66
C GLU A 62 4.39 11.34 14.46
N PHE A 63 5.61 10.85 14.68
CA PHE A 63 5.85 9.68 15.53
C PHE A 63 7.13 9.90 16.34
N ASN A 64 7.06 9.68 17.65
CA ASN A 64 8.18 9.92 18.59
C ASN A 64 8.80 11.34 18.48
N GLY A 65 7.95 12.36 18.32
CA GLY A 65 8.38 13.78 18.24
C GLY A 65 9.11 14.15 16.94
N ARG A 66 9.04 13.31 15.91
CA ARG A 66 9.61 13.58 14.58
C ARG A 66 8.55 13.46 13.51
N ILE A 67 8.66 14.30 12.50
CA ILE A 67 7.78 14.30 11.33
C ILE A 67 8.36 13.37 10.27
N PHE A 68 7.52 12.45 9.78
CA PHE A 68 7.87 11.51 8.73
C PHE A 68 6.96 11.70 7.52
N HIS A 69 7.53 11.53 6.34
CA HIS A 69 6.83 11.51 5.06
C HIS A 69 7.00 10.12 4.48
N SER A 70 5.90 9.40 4.24
CA SER A 70 5.95 8.04 3.71
C SER A 70 4.86 7.79 2.68
N ILE A 71 5.08 6.79 1.83
CA ILE A 71 4.09 6.27 0.90
C ILE A 71 3.21 5.29 1.67
N LEU A 72 1.92 5.60 1.73
CA LEU A 72 0.93 4.77 2.38
C LEU A 72 0.81 3.43 1.65
N ARG A 73 1.04 2.34 2.38
CA ARG A 73 0.74 0.99 1.89
C ARG A 73 -0.72 0.68 2.19
N ASP A 74 -1.57 0.84 1.20
CA ASP A 74 -2.95 0.35 1.18
C ASP A 74 -3.02 -0.92 0.33
N ASN A 75 -3.77 -1.90 0.79
CA ASN A 75 -3.97 -3.12 0.04
C ASN A 75 -5.32 -3.04 -0.67
N PHE A 76 -5.29 -3.08 -2.01
CA PHE A 76 -6.41 -2.87 -2.94
C PHE A 76 -6.72 -1.43 -3.35
N HIS A 77 -5.89 -0.44 -3.00
CA HIS A 77 -6.05 0.94 -3.51
C HIS A 77 -7.46 1.52 -3.25
N THR A 78 -8.14 1.02 -2.22
CA THR A 78 -9.53 1.40 -1.95
C THR A 78 -9.65 2.78 -1.33
N LEU A 79 -8.56 3.25 -0.71
CA LEU A 79 -8.49 4.57 -0.08
C LEU A 79 -7.91 5.63 -1.01
N SER A 80 -7.05 5.25 -1.96
CA SER A 80 -6.48 6.17 -2.94
C SER A 80 -7.52 6.82 -3.85
N ASP A 81 -8.67 6.17 -4.04
CA ASP A 81 -9.79 6.71 -4.82
C ASP A 81 -10.67 7.67 -4.01
N LYS A 82 -10.65 7.57 -2.68
CA LYS A 82 -11.55 8.30 -1.78
C LYS A 82 -10.91 9.49 -1.09
N LEU A 83 -9.60 9.39 -0.83
CA LEU A 83 -8.86 10.40 -0.08
C LEU A 83 -8.23 11.43 -1.02
N ASN A 84 -8.35 12.69 -0.64
CA ASN A 84 -7.74 13.82 -1.29
C ASN A 84 -6.61 14.42 -0.45
N THR A 85 -5.76 15.23 -1.09
CA THR A 85 -4.73 15.99 -0.39
C THR A 85 -5.35 16.88 0.68
N GLY A 86 -4.82 16.80 1.89
CA GLY A 86 -5.32 17.49 3.09
C GLY A 86 -6.19 16.60 3.99
N ASP A 87 -6.68 15.46 3.50
CA ASP A 87 -7.49 14.55 4.32
C ASP A 87 -6.66 13.91 5.42
N LYS A 88 -7.32 13.64 6.55
CA LYS A 88 -6.71 12.97 7.69
C LYS A 88 -7.17 11.52 7.78
N LEU A 89 -6.24 10.65 8.16
CA LEU A 89 -6.51 9.24 8.38
C LEU A 89 -5.66 8.69 9.52
N PHE A 90 -6.08 7.57 10.10
CA PHE A 90 -5.25 6.83 11.04
C PHE A 90 -4.44 5.77 10.32
N ILE A 91 -3.14 5.80 10.52
CA ILE A 91 -2.20 4.84 9.95
C ILE A 91 -1.48 4.09 11.06
N LYS A 92 -1.02 2.89 10.77
CA LYS A 92 -0.12 2.14 11.65
C LYS A 92 1.31 2.31 11.19
N VAL A 93 2.21 2.59 12.13
CA VAL A 93 3.64 2.83 11.85
C VAL A 93 4.47 1.70 12.42
N ASP A 94 5.43 1.17 11.64
CA ASP A 94 6.36 0.16 12.16
C ASP A 94 7.30 0.81 13.19
N PRO A 95 7.31 0.37 14.46
CA PRO A 95 8.20 0.94 15.48
C PRO A 95 9.68 0.60 15.25
N GLU A 96 9.98 -0.42 14.45
CA GLU A 96 11.35 -0.78 14.07
C GLU A 96 11.87 0.08 12.90
N ASP A 97 10.96 0.50 12.01
CA ASP A 97 11.24 1.35 10.86
C ASP A 97 10.12 2.38 10.68
N ASN A 98 10.30 3.55 11.29
CA ASN A 98 9.31 4.63 11.29
C ASN A 98 9.01 5.19 9.89
N SER A 99 9.76 4.78 8.85
CA SER A 99 9.47 5.13 7.45
C SER A 99 8.39 4.26 6.83
N ILE A 100 8.00 3.14 7.47
CA ILE A 100 6.98 2.23 6.97
C ILE A 100 5.65 2.53 7.67
N CYS A 101 4.62 2.79 6.85
CA CYS A 101 3.25 2.91 7.33
C CYS A 101 2.28 2.03 6.54
N PHE A 102 1.22 1.60 7.20
CA PHE A 102 0.19 0.71 6.66
C PHE A 102 -1.20 1.17 7.13
N VAL A 103 -2.18 1.15 6.24
CA VAL A 103 -3.58 1.29 6.63
C VAL A 103 -4.20 -0.09 6.81
N SER A 104 -4.76 -0.31 7.99
CA SER A 104 -5.47 -1.53 8.36
C SER A 104 -6.97 -1.43 8.09
#